data_AF-A0A962W962-F1
#
_entry.id   AF-A0A962W962-F1
#
_cell.length_a   1.000
_cell.length_b   1.000
_cell.length_c   1.000
_cell.angle_alpha   90.00
_cell.angle_beta   90.00
_cell.angle_gamma   90.00
#
_symmetry.space_group_name_H-M   'P 1'
#
loop_
_entity.id
_entity.type
_entity.pdbx_description
1 polymer ?
#
loop_
_entity_poly.entity_id
_entity_poly.type
_entity_poly.pdbx_seq_one_letter_code
_entity_poly.pdbx_strand_id
1 'polypeptide(L)'
;MFASQFRQGRNPLLGIFFALLFVGCASLAPTTDQPVKSANDDYQYRLLTLPNEMQVLLISAPDTPKAAASLDVQVGSGDNPPGRAGLAHFLEHMLFLGTDKYPDAAEYERYITEHGGTRNAYTSFENTNYFFDINAPFLPEALDRFAQFFIAPRFDAAYVDREKNAVEAEYQMGLKSDPRRGLDVIQEVMNPQHPYSQFNVGSLETLADRPDSLVRDELIKFYETYYSANMMRLVVLGPESLDELESLVVPLFSAVPNRDYQAQEIAAPLFAPGDLPLLVQVQPQATLRQLDLSFPIPDYRSDYREKPVSYLSNLVGHEGDGSLLSQLKAEGLAESLSAGTGLTWPGGWLFSVSISLTEKGQQQYSRVVELFFSYMKMLREEGAQQWL
;
A
#
# COMPACT_ATOMS: atom_id res chain seq x y z
N MET A 1 -63.05 -18.98 74.99
CA MET A 1 -63.01 -20.44 75.20
C MET A 1 -61.96 -21.00 74.23
N PHE A 2 -60.84 -21.51 74.78
CA PHE A 2 -59.82 -22.44 74.24
C PHE A 2 -59.39 -22.33 72.76
N ALA A 3 -58.14 -21.93 72.46
CA ALA A 3 -56.93 -22.78 72.29
C ALA A 3 -56.95 -23.54 70.93
N SER A 4 -55.90 -23.68 70.11
CA SER A 4 -54.45 -23.72 70.32
C SER A 4 -53.70 -23.67 68.97
N GLN A 5 -52.47 -23.12 69.00
CA GLN A 5 -51.22 -23.56 68.33
C GLN A 5 -51.25 -24.20 66.92
N PHE A 6 -50.44 -23.69 65.99
CA PHE A 6 -49.07 -24.17 65.75
C PHE A 6 -48.29 -23.30 64.75
N ARG A 7 -47.03 -23.04 65.09
CA ARG A 7 -45.99 -22.43 64.23
C ARG A 7 -45.58 -23.39 63.11
N GLN A 8 -45.28 -22.87 61.92
CA GLN A 8 -44.18 -23.36 61.09
C GLN A 8 -43.77 -22.27 60.09
N GLY A 9 -42.52 -21.80 60.21
CA GLY A 9 -41.88 -20.90 59.28
C GLY A 9 -41.46 -21.65 58.01
N ARG A 10 -41.60 -20.98 56.86
CA ARG A 10 -41.01 -21.40 55.58
C ARG A 10 -40.01 -20.33 55.15
N ASN A 11 -38.75 -20.73 55.09
CA ASN A 11 -37.66 -20.00 54.45
C ASN A 11 -37.94 -19.82 52.94
N PRO A 12 -37.59 -18.68 52.33
CA PRO A 12 -37.52 -18.60 50.88
C PRO A 12 -36.25 -19.30 50.40
N LEU A 13 -36.42 -20.32 49.56
CA LEU A 13 -35.35 -20.95 48.79
C LEU A 13 -34.85 -19.94 47.75
N LEU A 14 -33.63 -19.44 47.95
CA LEU A 14 -32.87 -18.65 46.99
C LEU A 14 -32.41 -19.59 45.86
N GLY A 15 -33.15 -19.63 44.75
CA GLY A 15 -32.75 -20.33 43.54
C GLY A 15 -31.63 -19.56 42.84
N ILE A 16 -30.40 -20.04 42.94
CA ILE A 16 -29.27 -19.57 42.15
C ILE A 16 -29.48 -20.05 40.72
N PHE A 17 -29.87 -19.14 39.82
CA PHE A 17 -29.83 -19.37 38.38
C PHE A 17 -28.36 -19.29 37.93
N PHE A 18 -27.75 -20.44 37.66
CA PHE A 18 -26.51 -20.51 36.89
C PHE A 18 -26.86 -20.21 35.42
N ALA A 19 -26.70 -18.96 35.01
CA ALA A 19 -26.69 -18.61 33.60
C ALA A 19 -25.38 -19.11 33.00
N LEU A 20 -25.45 -20.25 32.30
CA LEU A 20 -24.40 -20.68 31.37
C LEU A 20 -24.33 -19.64 30.25
N LEU A 21 -23.39 -18.69 30.36
CA LEU A 21 -22.94 -17.86 29.25
C LEU A 21 -22.20 -18.78 28.26
N PHE A 22 -22.95 -19.36 27.33
CA PHE A 22 -22.37 -19.82 26.07
C PHE A 22 -21.91 -18.57 25.33
N VAL A 23 -20.63 -18.24 25.44
CA VAL A 23 -19.94 -17.41 24.44
C VAL A 23 -19.90 -18.28 23.18
N GLY A 24 -20.96 -18.20 22.39
CA GLY A 24 -20.95 -18.77 21.05
C GLY A 24 -19.93 -17.99 20.23
N CYS A 25 -18.88 -18.64 19.76
CA CYS A 25 -18.07 -18.13 18.66
C CYS A 25 -19.02 -17.94 17.47
N ALA A 26 -19.47 -16.71 17.26
CA ALA A 26 -20.18 -16.36 16.04
C ALA A 26 -19.14 -16.43 14.92
N SER A 27 -19.13 -17.55 14.19
CA SER A 27 -18.37 -17.65 12.93
C SER A 27 -18.87 -16.55 12.01
N LEU A 28 -17.96 -15.70 11.52
CA LEU A 28 -18.33 -14.67 10.56
C LEU A 28 -18.84 -15.38 9.30
N ALA A 29 -19.94 -14.89 8.73
CA ALA A 29 -20.43 -15.46 7.48
C ALA A 29 -19.37 -15.17 6.41
N PRO A 30 -18.85 -16.19 5.70
CA PRO A 30 -17.90 -15.96 4.63
C PRO A 30 -18.52 -15.08 3.56
N THR A 31 -17.75 -14.13 3.03
CA THR A 31 -18.18 -13.27 1.93
C THR A 31 -18.54 -14.17 0.72
N THR A 32 -19.63 -13.85 0.02
CA THR A 32 -20.19 -14.66 -1.08
C THR A 32 -19.22 -14.84 -2.26
N ASP A 33 -18.20 -13.99 -2.38
CA ASP A 33 -17.17 -14.08 -3.40
C ASP A 33 -15.89 -14.68 -2.81
N GLN A 34 -15.71 -16.00 -2.96
CA GLN A 34 -14.44 -16.64 -2.67
C GLN A 34 -13.43 -16.41 -3.80
N PRO A 35 -12.12 -16.31 -3.50
CA PRO A 35 -11.12 -16.08 -4.53
C PRO A 35 -11.11 -17.16 -5.62
N VAL A 36 -11.07 -16.73 -6.88
CA VAL A 36 -10.79 -17.63 -8.01
C VAL A 36 -9.30 -17.92 -8.03
N LYS A 37 -8.93 -19.20 -8.01
CA LYS A 37 -7.52 -19.65 -8.02
C LYS A 37 -7.18 -20.51 -9.24
N SER A 38 -5.89 -20.72 -9.46
CA SER A 38 -5.40 -21.68 -10.45
C SER A 38 -5.82 -23.11 -10.11
N ALA A 39 -6.01 -23.95 -11.12
CA ALA A 39 -6.27 -25.38 -10.91
C ALA A 39 -5.06 -26.14 -10.32
N ASN A 40 -3.86 -25.55 -10.39
CA ASN A 40 -2.61 -26.11 -9.86
C ASN A 40 -2.20 -25.49 -8.51
N ASP A 41 -3.08 -24.70 -7.91
CA ASP A 41 -2.84 -24.07 -6.62
C ASP A 41 -3.55 -24.88 -5.53
N ASP A 42 -2.77 -25.56 -4.71
CA ASP A 42 -3.27 -26.47 -3.67
C ASP A 42 -3.63 -25.74 -2.36
N TYR A 43 -3.40 -24.42 -2.26
CA TYR A 43 -3.73 -23.65 -1.06
C TYR A 43 -5.23 -23.45 -0.91
N GLN A 44 -5.69 -23.29 0.32
CA GLN A 44 -7.07 -22.95 0.61
C GLN A 44 -7.17 -21.47 0.97
N TYR A 45 -8.26 -20.84 0.56
CA TYR A 45 -8.48 -19.41 0.73
C TYR A 45 -9.81 -19.15 1.42
N ARG A 46 -9.85 -18.13 2.28
CA ARG A 46 -11.09 -17.58 2.83
C ARG A 46 -11.03 -16.07 2.84
N LEU A 47 -11.92 -15.44 2.07
CA LEU A 47 -12.16 -14.00 2.19
C LEU A 47 -13.25 -13.76 3.23
N LEU A 48 -12.99 -12.85 4.17
CA LEU A 48 -13.93 -12.45 5.20
C LEU A 48 -13.86 -10.94 5.46
N THR A 49 -14.95 -10.40 5.99
CA THR A 49 -15.03 -9.01 6.46
C THR A 49 -15.26 -9.04 7.95
N LEU A 50 -14.36 -8.41 8.71
CA LEU A 50 -14.45 -8.33 10.16
C LEU A 50 -15.58 -7.37 10.59
N PRO A 51 -16.06 -7.43 11.86
CA PRO A 51 -17.09 -6.51 12.37
C PRO A 51 -16.72 -5.03 12.28
N ASN A 52 -15.43 -4.69 12.18
CA ASN A 52 -14.91 -3.34 12.01
C ASN A 52 -14.66 -2.97 10.52
N GLU A 53 -15.25 -3.72 9.59
CA GLU A 53 -15.18 -3.53 8.13
C GLU A 53 -13.83 -3.84 7.47
N MET A 54 -12.82 -4.26 8.22
CA MET A 54 -11.55 -4.69 7.65
C MET A 54 -11.75 -5.94 6.78
N GLN A 55 -11.21 -5.91 5.56
CA GLN A 55 -11.19 -7.07 4.67
C GLN A 55 -9.97 -7.95 4.99
N VAL A 56 -10.19 -9.26 5.09
CA VAL A 56 -9.14 -10.22 5.45
C VAL A 56 -9.15 -11.39 4.45
N LEU A 57 -7.98 -11.72 3.92
CA LEU A 57 -7.74 -12.94 3.15
C LEU A 57 -6.89 -13.90 3.97
N LEU A 58 -7.45 -15.07 4.31
CA LEU A 58 -6.72 -16.16 4.93
C LEU A 58 -6.25 -17.13 3.85
N ILE A 59 -5.00 -17.59 3.97
CA ILE A 59 -4.36 -18.55 3.07
C ILE A 59 -3.82 -19.71 3.91
N SER A 60 -4.45 -20.87 3.81
CA SER A 60 -3.97 -22.10 4.43
C SER A 60 -3.08 -22.86 3.46
N ALA A 61 -1.81 -23.03 3.85
CA ALA A 61 -0.77 -23.70 3.09
C ALA A 61 -0.08 -24.74 3.99
N PRO A 62 -0.64 -25.95 4.19
CA PRO A 62 -0.25 -26.89 5.25
C PRO A 62 1.24 -27.26 5.31
N ASP A 63 1.92 -27.31 4.16
CA ASP A 63 3.32 -27.70 4.05
C ASP A 63 4.29 -26.50 4.10
N THR A 64 3.81 -25.29 4.39
CA THR A 64 4.67 -24.10 4.41
C THR A 64 5.60 -24.09 5.64
N PRO A 65 6.92 -23.94 5.46
CA PRO A 65 7.85 -23.84 6.59
C PRO A 65 7.81 -22.45 7.26
N LYS A 66 7.36 -21.43 6.52
CA LYS A 66 7.21 -20.05 7.01
C LYS A 66 5.76 -19.61 6.86
N ALA A 67 5.29 -18.89 7.87
CA ALA A 67 4.06 -18.14 7.82
C ALA A 67 4.36 -16.66 7.53
N ALA A 68 3.35 -15.91 7.11
CA ALA A 68 3.49 -14.49 6.78
C ALA A 68 2.18 -13.73 7.00
N ALA A 69 2.30 -12.43 7.22
CA ALA A 69 1.17 -11.53 7.16
C ALA A 69 1.56 -10.20 6.51
N SER A 70 0.58 -9.56 5.86
CA SER A 70 0.70 -8.22 5.31
C SER A 70 -0.59 -7.45 5.58
N LEU A 71 -0.47 -6.24 6.11
CA LEU A 71 -1.58 -5.31 6.27
C LEU A 71 -1.30 -4.06 5.45
N ASP A 72 -2.23 -3.79 4.53
CA ASP A 72 -2.24 -2.61 3.70
C ASP A 72 -3.23 -1.58 4.27
N VAL A 73 -2.78 -0.36 4.49
CA VAL A 73 -3.63 0.79 4.81
C VAL A 73 -3.73 1.62 3.54
N GLN A 74 -4.94 1.84 3.02
CA GLN A 74 -5.18 2.67 1.83
C GLN A 74 -5.09 4.18 2.17
N VAL A 75 -3.92 4.55 2.67
CA VAL A 75 -3.48 5.89 3.06
C VAL A 75 -1.98 5.96 2.77
N GLY A 76 -1.53 6.96 2.04
CA GLY A 76 -0.14 7.10 1.66
C GLY A 76 0.36 8.53 1.71
N SER A 77 1.45 8.78 1.00
CA SER A 77 2.03 10.12 0.88
C SER A 77 1.11 11.14 0.19
N GLY A 78 0.12 10.69 -0.58
CA GLY A 78 -0.92 11.56 -1.13
C GLY A 78 -1.83 12.20 -0.08
N ASP A 79 -1.88 11.63 1.13
CA ASP A 79 -2.68 12.11 2.25
C ASP A 79 -1.89 13.03 3.20
N ASN A 80 -0.60 13.25 2.92
CA ASN A 80 0.28 14.12 3.73
C ASN A 80 -0.38 15.50 3.93
N PRO A 81 -0.47 16.00 5.18
CA PRO A 81 -1.01 17.32 5.42
C PRO A 81 -0.17 18.40 4.72
N PRO A 82 -0.77 19.53 4.29
CA PRO A 82 -0.02 20.64 3.73
C PRO A 82 1.15 21.08 4.62
N GLY A 83 2.34 21.17 4.01
CA GLY A 83 3.58 21.51 4.70
C GLY A 83 4.18 20.38 5.54
N ARG A 84 3.60 19.18 5.55
CA ARG A 84 4.11 17.99 6.27
C ARG A 84 4.43 16.85 5.31
N ALA A 85 5.15 17.19 4.25
CA ALA A 85 5.74 16.23 3.34
C ALA A 85 6.50 15.14 4.11
N GLY A 86 6.15 13.88 3.84
CA GLY A 86 6.74 12.70 4.50
C GLY A 86 6.11 12.27 5.82
N LEU A 87 5.00 12.86 6.27
CA LEU A 87 4.37 12.47 7.53
C LEU A 87 3.83 11.03 7.51
N ALA A 88 3.25 10.58 6.40
CA ALA A 88 2.79 9.19 6.22
C ALA A 88 3.96 8.20 6.31
N HIS A 89 5.07 8.52 5.64
CA HIS A 89 6.30 7.72 5.70
C HIS A 89 6.93 7.75 7.10
N PHE A 90 6.92 8.90 7.78
CA PHE A 90 7.39 8.99 9.14
C PHE A 90 6.53 8.17 10.12
N LEU A 91 5.21 8.12 9.93
CA LEU A 91 4.31 7.26 10.70
C LEU A 91 4.65 5.79 10.53
N GLU A 92 4.97 5.37 9.30
CA GLU A 92 5.42 4.01 9.01
C GLU A 92 6.60 3.58 9.90
N HIS A 93 7.63 4.42 9.99
CA HIS A 93 8.79 4.17 10.86
C HIS A 93 8.36 4.07 12.33
N MET A 94 7.53 5.00 12.78
CA MET A 94 7.14 5.10 14.19
C MET A 94 6.28 3.94 14.68
N LEU A 95 5.54 3.23 13.82
CA LEU A 95 4.74 2.06 14.23
C LEU A 95 5.60 0.86 14.68
N PHE A 96 6.86 0.78 14.23
CA PHE A 96 7.78 -0.27 14.68
C PHE A 96 8.32 -0.04 16.10
N LEU A 97 8.10 1.14 16.69
CA LEU A 97 8.85 1.62 17.86
C LEU A 97 8.06 1.54 19.17
N GLY A 98 7.37 0.42 19.33
CA GLY A 98 6.71 0.06 20.56
C GLY A 98 5.24 0.45 20.59
N THR A 99 4.49 -0.41 21.27
CA THR A 99 3.04 -0.33 21.47
C THR A 99 2.73 -0.47 22.95
N ASP A 100 1.51 -0.18 23.39
CA ASP A 100 1.17 -0.27 24.81
C ASP A 100 1.40 -1.68 25.39
N LYS A 101 1.09 -2.72 24.61
CA LYS A 101 1.30 -4.12 25.00
C LYS A 101 2.75 -4.57 24.88
N TYR A 102 3.51 -4.01 23.92
CA TYR A 102 4.93 -4.30 23.69
C TYR A 102 5.74 -3.00 23.66
N PRO A 103 6.07 -2.42 24.83
CA PRO A 103 6.60 -1.06 24.92
C PRO A 103 8.07 -0.91 24.53
N ASP A 104 8.83 -2.01 24.49
CA ASP A 104 10.23 -2.00 24.05
C ASP A 104 10.28 -1.87 22.52
N ALA A 105 10.90 -0.80 22.02
CA ALA A 105 11.00 -0.51 20.58
C ALA A 105 11.78 -1.57 19.79
N ALA A 106 12.61 -2.39 20.45
CA ALA A 106 13.33 -3.49 19.82
C ALA A 106 12.52 -4.81 19.82
N GLU A 107 11.40 -4.88 20.55
CA GLU A 107 10.70 -6.14 20.82
C GLU A 107 10.20 -6.84 19.55
N TYR A 108 9.54 -6.09 18.66
CA TYR A 108 9.00 -6.67 17.43
C TYR A 108 10.12 -7.18 16.51
N GLU A 109 11.14 -6.36 16.26
CA GLU A 109 12.27 -6.75 15.41
C GLU A 109 13.03 -7.95 15.98
N ARG A 110 13.31 -7.94 17.29
CA ARG A 110 13.95 -9.06 17.98
C ARG A 110 13.13 -10.33 17.83
N TYR A 111 11.83 -10.27 18.10
CA TYR A 111 10.96 -11.44 18.00
C TYR A 111 10.96 -12.03 16.58
N ILE A 112 10.78 -11.20 15.55
CA ILE A 112 10.80 -11.66 14.15
C ILE A 112 12.17 -12.30 13.82
N THR A 113 13.28 -11.65 14.17
CA THR A 113 14.63 -12.10 13.83
C THR A 113 15.02 -13.40 14.54
N GLU A 114 14.75 -13.51 15.84
CA GLU A 114 15.06 -14.71 16.65
C GLU A 114 14.29 -15.96 16.18
N HIS A 115 13.15 -15.76 15.52
CA HIS A 115 12.30 -16.82 14.99
C HIS A 115 12.43 -16.99 13.47
N GLY A 116 13.57 -16.57 12.89
CA GLY A 116 13.93 -16.82 11.49
C GLY A 116 13.10 -16.03 10.48
N GLY A 117 12.44 -14.97 10.93
CA GLY A 117 11.62 -14.09 10.12
C GLY A 117 12.34 -12.84 9.62
N THR A 118 11.64 -12.10 8.78
CA THR A 118 12.00 -10.77 8.31
C THR A 118 10.77 -9.87 8.33
N ARG A 119 10.98 -8.56 8.48
CA ARG A 119 9.92 -7.55 8.49
C ARG A 119 10.30 -6.40 7.59
N ASN A 120 9.30 -5.75 7.01
CA ASN A 120 9.49 -4.47 6.35
C ASN A 120 8.17 -3.71 6.22
N ALA A 121 8.26 -2.48 5.74
CA ALA A 121 7.12 -1.72 5.28
C ALA A 121 7.51 -0.84 4.09
N TYR A 122 6.53 -0.24 3.44
CA TYR A 122 6.75 0.85 2.50
C TYR A 122 5.55 1.79 2.45
N THR A 123 5.82 3.06 2.16
CA THR A 123 4.82 4.09 1.91
C THR A 123 4.88 4.51 0.45
N SER A 124 3.76 4.32 -0.24
CA SER A 124 3.54 4.75 -1.62
C SER A 124 2.69 6.01 -1.67
N PHE A 125 2.19 6.38 -2.86
CA PHE A 125 1.25 7.50 -2.98
C PHE A 125 -0.11 7.20 -2.34
N GLU A 126 -0.67 6.02 -2.61
CA GLU A 126 -2.05 5.66 -2.22
C GLU A 126 -2.15 4.78 -0.96
N ASN A 127 -1.05 4.16 -0.55
CA ASN A 127 -1.07 3.16 0.51
C ASN A 127 0.23 3.08 1.30
N THR A 128 0.13 2.51 2.50
CA THR A 128 1.23 2.13 3.36
C THR A 128 1.07 0.68 3.74
N ASN A 129 2.05 -0.16 3.37
CA ASN A 129 1.99 -1.61 3.55
C ASN A 129 3.01 -2.07 4.58
N TYR A 130 2.58 -2.88 5.55
CA TYR A 130 3.43 -3.48 6.57
C TYR A 130 3.37 -4.99 6.43
N PHE A 131 4.50 -5.67 6.51
CA PHE A 131 4.54 -7.12 6.32
C PHE A 131 5.69 -7.78 7.05
N PHE A 132 5.50 -9.07 7.35
CA PHE A 132 6.53 -9.93 7.87
C PHE A 132 6.38 -11.36 7.38
N ASP A 133 7.47 -12.11 7.44
CA ASP A 133 7.46 -13.56 7.46
C ASP A 133 8.11 -14.09 8.74
N ILE A 134 7.82 -15.33 9.11
CA ILE A 134 8.33 -15.97 10.32
C ILE A 134 8.29 -17.49 10.18
N ASN A 135 9.11 -18.23 10.91
CA ASN A 135 8.93 -19.68 11.00
C ASN A 135 7.53 -20.00 11.55
N ALA A 136 6.82 -20.91 10.89
CA ALA A 136 5.38 -21.05 11.06
C ALA A 136 4.86 -21.24 12.51
N PRO A 137 5.54 -22.00 13.41
CA PRO A 137 5.07 -22.18 14.79
C PRO A 137 4.97 -20.89 15.62
N PHE A 138 5.56 -19.79 15.16
CA PHE A 138 5.64 -18.51 15.87
C PHE A 138 4.69 -17.44 15.27
N LEU A 139 3.85 -17.83 14.31
CA LEU A 139 2.85 -16.95 13.70
C LEU A 139 1.90 -16.31 14.73
N PRO A 140 1.32 -17.03 15.71
CA PRO A 140 0.34 -16.44 16.62
C PRO A 140 0.88 -15.23 17.38
N GLU A 141 2.07 -15.34 17.96
CA GLU A 141 2.71 -14.28 18.74
C GLU A 141 3.31 -13.16 17.86
N ALA A 142 3.65 -13.45 16.60
CA ALA A 142 4.01 -12.42 15.63
C ALA A 142 2.80 -11.57 15.24
N LEU A 143 1.66 -12.22 14.95
CA LEU A 143 0.39 -11.54 14.66
C LEU A 143 -0.07 -10.68 15.83
N ASP A 144 0.07 -11.18 17.07
CA ASP A 144 -0.31 -10.43 18.27
C ASP A 144 0.47 -9.12 18.39
N ARG A 145 1.80 -9.14 18.17
CA ARG A 145 2.65 -7.93 18.15
C ARG A 145 2.30 -7.02 16.98
N PHE A 146 2.12 -7.59 15.80
CA PHE A 146 1.84 -6.87 14.56
C PHE A 146 0.51 -6.12 14.63
N ALA A 147 -0.54 -6.74 15.17
CA ALA A 147 -1.85 -6.12 15.34
C ALA A 147 -1.78 -4.85 16.22
N GLN A 148 -0.88 -4.81 17.21
CA GLN A 148 -0.77 -3.66 18.11
C GLN A 148 -0.34 -2.36 17.40
N PHE A 149 0.32 -2.45 16.24
CA PHE A 149 0.68 -1.28 15.43
C PHE A 149 -0.56 -0.48 15.03
N PHE A 150 -1.69 -1.17 14.86
CA PHE A 150 -2.96 -0.62 14.39
C PHE A 150 -4.00 -0.48 15.51
N ILE A 151 -3.64 -0.83 16.75
CA ILE A 151 -4.51 -0.73 17.93
C ILE A 151 -4.03 0.40 18.85
N ALA A 152 -2.79 0.31 19.34
CA ALA A 152 -2.27 1.19 20.39
C ALA A 152 -0.75 1.43 20.25
N PRO A 153 -0.27 2.07 19.16
CA PRO A 153 1.10 2.54 19.06
C PRO A 153 1.37 3.68 20.04
N ARG A 154 2.56 3.70 20.66
CA ARG A 154 2.89 4.68 21.71
C ARG A 154 3.37 6.02 21.16
N PHE A 155 3.94 6.00 19.96
CA PHE A 155 4.62 7.14 19.35
C PHE A 155 5.55 7.83 20.35
N ASP A 156 6.44 7.08 21.03
CA ASP A 156 7.20 7.62 22.15
C ASP A 156 8.07 8.82 21.70
N ALA A 157 7.97 9.93 22.42
CA ALA A 157 8.70 11.16 22.12
C ALA A 157 10.22 10.94 22.12
N ALA A 158 10.71 9.97 22.90
CA ALA A 158 12.13 9.64 22.97
C ALA A 158 12.72 9.14 21.63
N TYR A 159 11.89 8.61 20.72
CA TYR A 159 12.34 8.09 19.42
C TYR A 159 12.10 9.06 18.26
N VAL A 160 11.25 10.09 18.43
CA VAL A 160 10.88 11.01 17.35
C VAL A 160 12.09 11.65 16.68
N ASP A 161 13.02 12.21 17.46
CA ASP A 161 14.21 12.84 16.88
C ASP A 161 15.14 11.83 16.22
N ARG A 162 15.27 10.62 16.77
CA ARG A 162 16.09 9.56 16.17
C ARG A 162 15.54 9.17 14.81
N GLU A 163 14.23 8.95 14.72
CA GLU A 163 13.59 8.52 13.47
C GLU A 163 13.52 9.62 12.42
N LYS A 164 13.38 10.89 12.82
CA LYS A 164 13.54 12.02 11.88
C LYS A 164 14.91 12.00 11.20
N ASN A 165 15.97 11.66 11.93
CA ASN A 165 17.31 11.51 11.36
C ASN A 165 17.43 10.27 10.46
N ALA A 166 16.67 9.20 10.73
CA ALA A 166 16.62 8.03 9.84
C ALA A 166 15.94 8.38 8.51
N VAL A 167 14.78 9.05 8.54
CA VAL A 167 14.09 9.54 7.33
C VAL A 167 14.97 10.51 6.55
N GLU A 168 15.69 11.40 7.23
CA GLU A 168 16.66 12.29 6.58
C GLU A 168 17.78 11.51 5.88
N ALA A 169 18.33 10.48 6.53
CA ALA A 169 19.36 9.65 5.91
C ALA A 169 18.83 8.96 4.63
N GLU A 170 17.59 8.50 4.63
CA GLU A 170 16.93 7.94 3.44
C GLU A 170 16.74 8.97 2.34
N TYR A 171 16.30 10.18 2.67
CA TYR A 171 16.23 11.29 1.73
C TYR A 171 17.60 11.60 1.11
N GLN A 172 18.65 11.73 1.93
CA GLN A 172 20.02 12.00 1.47
C GLN A 172 20.58 10.86 0.59
N MET A 173 20.26 9.60 0.90
CA MET A 173 20.58 8.47 0.03
C MET A 173 19.85 8.56 -1.31
N GLY A 174 18.60 9.01 -1.30
CA GLY A 174 17.77 9.22 -2.48
C GLY A 174 18.31 10.26 -3.47
N LEU A 175 19.04 11.28 -3.00
CA LEU A 175 19.61 12.35 -3.84
C LEU A 175 20.63 11.87 -4.89
N LYS A 176 21.15 10.65 -4.74
CA LYS A 176 22.07 10.00 -5.69
C LYS A 176 21.35 9.08 -6.70
N SER A 177 20.04 8.89 -6.55
CA SER A 177 19.23 8.03 -7.41
C SER A 177 18.63 8.84 -8.55
N ASP A 178 19.08 8.60 -9.79
CA ASP A 178 18.51 9.26 -10.98
C ASP A 178 16.99 9.06 -11.13
N PRO A 179 16.41 7.86 -10.86
CA PRO A 179 14.96 7.71 -10.84
C PRO A 179 14.23 8.63 -9.84
N ARG A 180 14.76 8.79 -8.61
CA ARG A 180 14.16 9.69 -7.61
C ARG A 180 14.29 11.15 -8.02
N ARG A 181 15.50 11.56 -8.46
CA ARG A 181 15.74 12.92 -8.99
C ARG A 181 14.85 13.23 -10.18
N GLY A 182 14.64 12.24 -11.07
CA GLY A 182 13.74 12.37 -12.21
C GLY A 182 12.29 12.61 -11.76
N LEU A 183 11.81 11.86 -10.77
CA LEU A 183 10.50 12.10 -10.16
C LEU A 183 10.41 13.52 -9.56
N ASP A 184 11.40 13.95 -8.77
CA ASP A 184 11.42 15.28 -8.16
C ASP A 184 11.28 16.39 -9.25
N VAL A 185 12.03 16.28 -10.35
CA VAL A 185 11.93 17.23 -11.47
C VAL A 185 10.56 17.22 -12.13
N ILE A 186 9.92 16.04 -12.27
CA ILE A 186 8.57 15.97 -12.83
C ILE A 186 7.54 16.57 -11.85
N GLN A 187 7.70 16.37 -10.54
CA GLN A 187 6.82 16.96 -9.53
C GLN A 187 6.85 18.50 -9.55
N GLU A 188 8.01 19.12 -9.83
CA GLU A 188 8.16 20.58 -9.97
C GLU A 188 7.35 21.18 -11.14
N VAL A 189 7.03 20.37 -12.16
CA VAL A 189 6.22 20.81 -13.32
C VAL A 189 4.80 20.26 -13.30
N MET A 190 4.42 19.50 -12.28
CA MET A 190 3.03 19.08 -12.05
C MET A 190 2.20 20.27 -11.56
N ASN A 191 0.87 20.11 -11.62
CA ASN A 191 -0.05 21.06 -11.00
C ASN A 191 0.18 21.10 -9.48
N PRO A 192 0.55 22.26 -8.88
CA PRO A 192 0.81 22.36 -7.44
C PRO A 192 -0.41 22.06 -6.54
N GLN A 193 -1.61 22.05 -7.12
CA GLN A 193 -2.84 21.67 -6.40
C GLN A 193 -3.06 20.15 -6.35
N HIS A 194 -2.33 19.39 -7.16
CA HIS A 194 -2.41 17.93 -7.16
C HIS A 194 -1.47 17.36 -6.09
N PRO A 195 -1.90 16.46 -5.18
CA PRO A 195 -1.04 15.99 -4.09
C PRO A 195 0.24 15.29 -4.56
N TYR A 196 0.23 14.70 -5.75
CA TYR A 196 1.42 14.10 -6.37
C TYR A 196 2.54 15.10 -6.67
N SER A 197 2.28 16.41 -6.72
CA SER A 197 3.33 17.42 -6.86
C SER A 197 4.13 17.64 -5.56
N GLN A 198 3.68 17.05 -4.44
CA GLN A 198 4.33 17.24 -3.15
C GLN A 198 5.47 16.25 -2.93
N PHE A 199 6.50 16.73 -2.25
CA PHE A 199 7.57 15.89 -1.72
C PHE A 199 6.99 14.83 -0.77
N ASN A 200 7.37 13.56 -0.96
CA ASN A 200 6.73 12.42 -0.29
C ASN A 200 7.63 11.71 0.73
N VAL A 201 8.95 11.85 0.65
CA VAL A 201 9.90 11.13 1.52
C VAL A 201 9.95 11.72 2.92
N GLY A 202 9.97 13.05 3.02
CA GLY A 202 10.23 13.77 4.27
C GLY A 202 11.71 14.07 4.49
N SER A 203 11.97 15.09 5.30
CA SER A 203 13.31 15.55 5.68
C SER A 203 13.26 16.16 7.08
N LEU A 204 14.43 16.49 7.64
CA LEU A 204 14.50 17.25 8.90
C LEU A 204 13.73 18.57 8.83
N GLU A 205 13.66 19.19 7.65
CA GLU A 205 12.93 20.45 7.45
C GLU A 205 11.42 20.24 7.51
N THR A 206 10.89 19.27 6.77
CA THR A 206 9.44 19.05 6.67
C THR A 206 8.86 18.42 7.94
N LEU A 207 9.69 17.66 8.67
CA LEU A 207 9.36 17.01 9.93
C LEU A 207 9.86 17.79 11.17
N ALA A 208 10.28 19.06 10.99
CA ALA A 208 10.68 19.92 12.10
C ALA A 208 9.50 20.22 13.04
N ASP A 209 9.77 20.40 14.33
CA ASP A 209 8.75 20.95 15.22
C ASP A 209 8.47 22.41 14.88
N ARG A 210 7.19 22.81 15.03
CA ARG A 210 6.75 24.19 14.86
C ARG A 210 6.37 24.76 16.24
N PRO A 211 6.49 26.08 16.47
CA PRO A 211 6.22 26.69 17.78
C PRO A 211 4.88 26.30 18.41
N ASP A 212 3.85 26.12 17.59
CA ASP A 212 2.48 25.79 18.05
C ASP A 212 2.05 24.37 17.66
N SER A 213 2.94 23.55 17.09
CA SER A 213 2.58 22.24 16.56
C SER A 213 3.79 21.30 16.47
N LEU A 214 3.89 20.38 17.43
CA LEU A 214 4.92 19.34 17.45
C LEU A 214 4.60 18.30 16.37
N VAL A 215 5.63 17.81 15.68
CA VAL A 215 5.46 16.79 14.63
C VAL A 215 4.81 15.52 15.17
N ARG A 216 5.12 15.17 16.43
CA ARG A 216 4.53 14.02 17.12
C ARG A 216 3.01 14.13 17.28
N ASP A 217 2.51 15.31 17.61
CA ASP A 217 1.07 15.52 17.80
C ASP A 217 0.34 15.46 16.46
N GLU A 218 0.96 16.00 15.41
CA GLU A 218 0.45 15.87 14.04
C GLU A 218 0.49 14.43 13.53
N LEU A 219 1.51 13.65 13.91
CA LEU A 219 1.61 12.21 13.61
C LEU A 219 0.48 11.42 14.27
N ILE A 220 0.24 11.64 15.57
CA ILE A 220 -0.86 11.02 16.30
C ILE A 220 -2.20 11.39 15.66
N LYS A 221 -2.40 12.67 15.35
CA LYS A 221 -3.61 13.13 14.67
C LYS A 221 -3.78 12.47 13.30
N PHE A 222 -2.69 12.31 12.54
CA PHE A 222 -2.71 11.63 11.25
C PHE A 222 -3.14 10.16 11.43
N TYR A 223 -2.50 9.43 12.34
CA TYR A 223 -2.90 8.06 12.68
C TYR A 223 -4.39 7.98 13.08
N GLU A 224 -4.83 8.85 13.99
CA GLU A 224 -6.21 8.91 14.46
C GLU A 224 -7.22 9.36 13.41
N THR A 225 -6.79 9.98 12.32
CA THR A 225 -7.68 10.40 11.22
C THR A 225 -7.77 9.30 10.17
N TYR A 226 -6.63 8.76 9.76
CA TYR A 226 -6.51 7.97 8.54
C TYR A 226 -6.42 6.46 8.78
N TYR A 227 -5.86 6.00 9.91
CA TYR A 227 -5.66 4.56 10.18
C TYR A 227 -6.96 3.91 10.68
N SER A 228 -7.95 3.83 9.80
CA SER A 228 -9.28 3.28 10.06
C SER A 228 -9.40 1.85 9.52
N ALA A 229 -10.03 0.95 10.29
CA ALA A 229 -10.19 -0.45 9.89
C ALA A 229 -10.89 -0.65 8.52
N ASN A 230 -11.86 0.21 8.17
CA ASN A 230 -12.54 0.16 6.85
C ASN A 230 -11.61 0.49 5.66
N MET A 231 -10.44 1.07 5.91
CA MET A 231 -9.39 1.36 4.93
C MET A 231 -8.27 0.31 4.92
N MET A 232 -8.40 -0.74 5.73
CA MET A 232 -7.36 -1.76 5.90
C MET A 232 -7.73 -3.07 5.21
N ARG A 233 -6.72 -3.69 4.60
CA ARG A 233 -6.79 -5.05 4.07
C ARG A 233 -5.67 -5.89 4.65
N LEU A 234 -6.01 -7.03 5.24
CA LEU A 234 -5.06 -7.95 5.85
C LEU A 234 -4.99 -9.25 5.03
N VAL A 235 -3.79 -9.77 4.84
CA VAL A 235 -3.55 -11.12 4.32
C VAL A 235 -2.75 -11.89 5.37
N VAL A 236 -3.17 -13.12 5.68
CA VAL A 236 -2.44 -14.02 6.58
C VAL A 236 -2.27 -15.38 5.92
N LEU A 237 -1.03 -15.87 5.89
CA LEU A 237 -0.65 -17.17 5.36
C LEU A 237 0.01 -18.00 6.44
N GLY A 238 -0.44 -19.25 6.60
CA GLY A 238 0.15 -20.19 7.56
C GLY A 238 -0.20 -21.65 7.25
N PRO A 239 0.45 -22.62 7.92
CA PRO A 239 0.13 -24.04 7.78
C PRO A 239 -1.18 -24.43 8.48
N GLU A 240 -1.71 -23.59 9.35
CA GLU A 240 -2.96 -23.81 10.04
C GLU A 240 -4.15 -23.89 9.07
N SER A 241 -5.20 -24.59 9.47
CA SER A 241 -6.46 -24.63 8.73
C SER A 241 -7.10 -23.23 8.69
N LEU A 242 -8.00 -23.00 7.73
CA LEU A 242 -8.72 -21.73 7.61
C LEU A 242 -9.49 -21.37 8.90
N ASP A 243 -10.03 -22.35 9.63
CA ASP A 243 -10.75 -22.11 10.89
C ASP A 243 -9.81 -21.71 12.04
N GLU A 244 -8.62 -22.28 12.08
CA GLU A 244 -7.57 -21.91 13.04
C GLU A 244 -7.02 -20.51 12.74
N LEU A 245 -6.73 -20.20 11.48
CA LEU A 245 -6.33 -18.85 11.05
C LEU A 245 -7.40 -17.81 11.38
N GLU A 246 -8.68 -18.10 11.13
CA GLU A 246 -9.79 -17.21 11.49
C GLU A 246 -9.85 -16.98 13.00
N SER A 247 -9.70 -18.05 13.79
CA SER A 247 -9.70 -17.98 15.25
C SER A 247 -8.52 -17.17 15.82
N LEU A 248 -7.38 -17.16 15.14
CA LEU A 248 -6.23 -16.31 15.48
C LEU A 248 -6.47 -14.84 15.10
N VAL A 249 -6.97 -14.60 13.89
CA VAL A 249 -7.04 -13.25 13.28
C VAL A 249 -8.20 -12.43 13.83
N VAL A 250 -9.40 -13.00 13.96
CA VAL A 250 -10.60 -12.24 14.31
C VAL A 250 -10.46 -11.50 15.65
N PRO A 251 -10.00 -12.13 16.75
CA PRO A 251 -9.87 -11.43 18.03
C PRO A 251 -8.83 -10.30 18.01
N LEU A 252 -7.72 -10.48 17.27
CA LEU A 252 -6.63 -9.52 17.20
C LEU A 252 -7.03 -8.29 16.38
N PHE A 253 -7.53 -8.50 15.15
CA PHE A 253 -7.73 -7.41 14.21
C PHE A 253 -9.12 -6.77 14.29
N SER A 254 -10.10 -7.41 14.94
CA SER A 254 -11.38 -6.74 15.26
C SER A 254 -11.21 -5.63 16.31
N ALA A 255 -10.09 -5.60 17.04
CA ALA A 255 -9.76 -4.55 17.99
C ALA A 255 -9.23 -3.26 17.33
N VAL A 256 -8.87 -3.31 16.04
CA VAL A 256 -8.49 -2.11 15.27
C VAL A 256 -9.71 -1.17 15.16
N PRO A 257 -9.61 0.10 15.55
CA PRO A 257 -10.74 1.02 15.48
C PRO A 257 -11.19 1.25 14.04
N ASN A 258 -12.49 1.08 13.77
CA ASN A 258 -13.11 1.70 12.60
C ASN A 258 -13.49 3.15 12.95
N ARG A 259 -13.02 4.08 12.12
CA ARG A 259 -13.24 5.53 12.24
C ARG A 259 -14.10 6.05 11.08
N ASP A 260 -14.67 5.14 10.27
CA ASP A 260 -15.51 5.43 9.11
C ASP A 260 -14.86 6.41 8.12
N TYR A 261 -13.53 6.33 7.99
CA TYR A 261 -12.77 7.22 7.11
C TYR A 261 -13.21 7.05 5.66
N GLN A 262 -13.35 8.15 4.95
CA GLN A 262 -13.68 8.18 3.53
C GLN A 262 -12.53 8.85 2.78
N ALA A 263 -11.93 8.12 1.84
CA ALA A 263 -10.88 8.66 0.98
C ALA A 263 -11.39 9.87 0.20
N GLN A 264 -10.58 10.93 0.13
CA GLN A 264 -10.93 12.13 -0.61
C GLN A 264 -10.63 11.93 -2.10
N GLU A 265 -11.55 12.37 -2.95
CA GLU A 265 -11.30 12.41 -4.40
C GLU A 265 -10.29 13.52 -4.74
N ILE A 266 -9.32 13.20 -5.59
CA ILE A 266 -8.37 14.17 -6.11
C ILE A 266 -9.01 14.87 -7.30
N ALA A 267 -9.53 16.08 -7.08
CA ALA A 267 -10.21 16.86 -8.11
C ALA A 267 -9.26 17.57 -9.10
N ALA A 268 -8.05 17.91 -8.65
CA ALA A 268 -7.07 18.60 -9.49
C ALA A 268 -6.55 17.64 -10.59
N PRO A 269 -6.33 18.10 -11.83
CA PRO A 269 -5.62 17.30 -12.83
C PRO A 269 -4.12 17.25 -12.51
N LEU A 270 -3.43 16.18 -12.90
CA LEU A 270 -2.00 15.97 -12.65
C LEU A 270 -1.12 17.12 -13.19
N PHE A 271 -1.45 17.63 -14.38
CA PHE A 271 -0.85 18.81 -14.99
C PHE A 271 -1.92 19.88 -15.19
N ALA A 272 -1.57 21.17 -15.11
CA ALA A 272 -2.58 22.21 -15.24
C ALA A 272 -3.11 22.27 -16.69
N PRO A 273 -4.39 22.64 -16.89
CA PRO A 273 -4.95 22.75 -18.23
C PRO A 273 -4.15 23.74 -19.09
N GLY A 274 -3.62 23.26 -20.22
CA GLY A 274 -2.82 24.05 -21.16
C GLY A 274 -1.30 23.88 -21.05
N ASP A 275 -0.80 23.18 -20.03
CA ASP A 275 0.65 22.96 -19.85
C ASP A 275 1.23 21.89 -20.80
N LEU A 276 0.37 21.04 -21.37
CA LEU A 276 0.77 19.97 -22.29
C LEU A 276 0.57 20.39 -23.75
N PRO A 277 1.44 19.97 -24.69
CA PRO A 277 2.61 19.10 -24.46
C PRO A 277 3.78 19.85 -23.81
N LEU A 278 4.47 19.15 -22.90
CA LEU A 278 5.64 19.65 -22.18
C LEU A 278 6.87 18.81 -22.52
N LEU A 279 8.01 19.45 -22.74
CA LEU A 279 9.31 18.79 -22.85
C LEU A 279 10.15 19.13 -21.62
N VAL A 280 10.49 18.11 -20.83
CA VAL A 280 11.35 18.23 -19.67
C VAL A 280 12.71 17.63 -19.99
N GLN A 281 13.78 18.38 -19.74
CA GLN A 281 15.16 17.91 -19.92
C GLN A 281 15.81 17.70 -18.55
N VAL A 282 16.17 16.45 -18.26
CA VAL A 282 16.82 16.07 -16.99
C VAL A 282 18.27 15.70 -17.27
N GLN A 283 19.19 16.26 -16.49
CA GLN A 283 20.60 15.85 -16.51
C GLN A 283 20.82 14.74 -15.47
N PRO A 284 21.02 13.48 -15.88
CA PRO A 284 21.30 12.39 -14.95
C PRO A 284 22.72 12.50 -14.38
N GLN A 285 22.95 11.87 -13.22
CA GLN A 285 24.29 11.64 -12.66
C GLN A 285 24.99 10.47 -13.36
N ALA A 286 24.24 9.41 -13.67
CA ALA A 286 24.73 8.29 -14.45
C ALA A 286 24.89 8.66 -15.94
N THR A 287 25.67 7.86 -16.67
CA THR A 287 25.71 7.93 -18.14
C THR A 287 24.45 7.27 -18.71
N LEU A 288 23.34 7.99 -18.65
CA LEU A 288 22.02 7.55 -19.12
C LEU A 288 21.55 8.43 -20.28
N ARG A 289 20.96 7.80 -21.30
CA ARG A 289 20.28 8.46 -22.42
C ARG A 289 18.91 7.81 -22.56
N GLN A 290 17.89 8.51 -22.10
CA GLN A 290 16.53 8.00 -22.07
C GLN A 290 15.57 9.07 -22.60
N LEU A 291 14.55 8.63 -23.32
CA LEU A 291 13.39 9.43 -23.66
C LEU A 291 12.14 8.74 -23.08
N ASP A 292 11.45 9.46 -22.21
CA ASP A 292 10.18 9.04 -21.65
C ASP A 292 9.04 9.83 -22.28
N LEU A 293 8.09 9.13 -22.89
CA LEU A 293 6.85 9.70 -23.41
C LEU A 293 5.72 9.30 -22.47
N SER A 294 5.15 10.27 -21.77
CA SER A 294 4.11 10.03 -20.76
C SER A 294 2.81 10.75 -21.11
N PHE A 295 1.69 10.04 -20.98
CA PHE A 295 0.36 10.52 -21.33
C PHE A 295 -0.58 10.33 -20.14
N PRO A 296 -1.15 11.40 -19.56
CA PRO A 296 -2.22 11.27 -18.59
C PRO A 296 -3.43 10.59 -19.23
N ILE A 297 -3.90 9.53 -18.60
CA ILE A 297 -5.09 8.78 -18.99
C ILE A 297 -6.06 8.69 -17.80
N PRO A 298 -7.37 8.54 -18.04
CA PRO A 298 -8.35 8.33 -16.97
C PRO A 298 -8.04 7.07 -16.15
N ASP A 299 -8.55 7.04 -14.92
CA ASP A 299 -8.55 5.83 -14.13
C ASP A 299 -9.39 4.74 -14.81
N TYR A 300 -8.78 3.57 -15.03
CA TYR A 300 -9.38 2.41 -15.68
C TYR A 300 -9.41 1.18 -14.75
N ARG A 301 -9.20 1.36 -13.43
CA ARG A 301 -9.22 0.27 -12.45
C ARG A 301 -10.50 -0.57 -12.50
N SER A 302 -11.65 0.06 -12.79
CA SER A 302 -12.92 -0.65 -12.96
C SER A 302 -12.90 -1.63 -14.13
N ASP A 303 -12.08 -1.37 -15.14
CA ASP A 303 -11.98 -2.12 -16.39
C ASP A 303 -10.86 -3.17 -16.35
N TYR A 304 -10.46 -3.62 -15.15
CA TYR A 304 -9.36 -4.57 -14.93
C TYR A 304 -9.50 -5.88 -15.72
N ARG A 305 -10.73 -6.25 -16.11
CA ARG A 305 -11.01 -7.45 -16.93
C ARG A 305 -10.68 -7.24 -18.40
N GLU A 306 -10.90 -6.04 -18.91
CA GLU A 306 -10.64 -5.68 -20.32
C GLU A 306 -9.16 -5.34 -20.56
N LYS A 307 -8.45 -4.90 -19.51
CA LYS A 307 -7.01 -4.58 -19.54
C LYS A 307 -6.58 -3.68 -20.71
N PRO A 308 -7.28 -2.55 -20.98
CA PRO A 308 -7.03 -1.72 -22.16
C PRO A 308 -5.58 -1.20 -22.24
N VAL A 309 -4.99 -0.85 -21.11
CA VAL A 309 -3.60 -0.40 -21.06
C VAL A 309 -2.63 -1.55 -21.29
N SER A 310 -2.86 -2.74 -20.73
CA SER A 310 -1.97 -3.89 -20.98
C SER A 310 -1.99 -4.29 -22.46
N TYR A 311 -3.15 -4.23 -23.11
CA TYR A 311 -3.28 -4.42 -24.55
C TYR A 311 -2.40 -3.43 -25.33
N LEU A 312 -2.52 -2.13 -25.01
CA LEU A 312 -1.73 -1.10 -25.67
C LEU A 312 -0.23 -1.22 -25.38
N SER A 313 0.13 -1.50 -24.13
CA SER A 313 1.52 -1.72 -23.70
C SER A 313 2.16 -2.90 -24.42
N ASN A 314 1.44 -3.99 -24.64
CA ASN A 314 1.94 -5.15 -25.40
C ASN A 314 2.29 -4.74 -26.84
N LEU A 315 1.39 -4.02 -27.51
CA LEU A 315 1.62 -3.55 -28.88
C LEU A 315 2.80 -2.56 -28.97
N VAL A 316 2.78 -1.50 -28.18
CA VAL A 316 3.81 -0.46 -28.21
C VAL A 316 5.17 -0.99 -27.74
N GLY A 317 5.16 -1.88 -26.75
CA GLY A 317 6.33 -2.56 -26.20
C GLY A 317 6.81 -3.78 -26.98
N HIS A 318 6.14 -4.15 -28.09
CA HIS A 318 6.50 -5.33 -28.86
C HIS A 318 7.91 -5.21 -29.47
N GLU A 319 8.69 -6.29 -29.45
CA GLU A 319 10.09 -6.28 -29.91
C GLU A 319 10.31 -7.03 -31.23
N GLY A 320 9.29 -7.71 -31.76
CA GLY A 320 9.40 -8.46 -33.01
C GLY A 320 9.38 -7.60 -34.27
N ASP A 321 9.49 -8.26 -35.42
CA ASP A 321 9.52 -7.61 -36.74
C ASP A 321 8.31 -6.68 -36.96
N GLY A 322 8.58 -5.50 -37.53
CA GLY A 322 7.56 -4.48 -37.79
C GLY A 322 7.16 -3.64 -36.55
N SER A 323 7.75 -3.90 -35.38
CA SER A 323 7.49 -3.08 -34.19
C SER A 323 8.17 -1.71 -34.23
N LEU A 324 7.70 -0.81 -33.36
CA LEU A 324 8.35 0.49 -33.14
C LEU A 324 9.83 0.33 -32.75
N LEU A 325 10.14 -0.60 -31.83
CA LEU A 325 11.52 -0.85 -31.41
C LEU A 325 12.38 -1.37 -32.57
N SER A 326 11.84 -2.27 -33.40
CA SER A 326 12.55 -2.80 -34.58
C SER A 326 12.96 -1.67 -35.53
N GLN A 327 12.05 -0.73 -35.83
CA GLN A 327 12.35 0.43 -36.67
C GLN A 327 13.36 1.39 -36.01
N LEU A 328 13.23 1.66 -34.70
CA LEU A 328 14.17 2.50 -33.96
C LEU A 328 15.58 1.91 -33.95
N LYS A 329 15.71 0.59 -33.78
CA LYS A 329 16.99 -0.13 -33.87
C LYS A 329 17.56 -0.09 -35.29
N ALA A 330 16.72 -0.26 -36.31
CA ALA A 330 17.15 -0.19 -37.72
C ALA A 330 17.73 1.19 -38.09
N GLU A 331 17.15 2.27 -37.54
CA GLU A 331 17.71 3.63 -37.71
C GLU A 331 18.88 3.92 -36.75
N GLY A 332 19.24 2.99 -35.86
CA GLY A 332 20.32 3.15 -34.88
C GLY A 332 20.01 4.18 -33.79
N LEU A 333 18.74 4.39 -33.46
CA LEU A 333 18.26 5.42 -32.53
C LEU A 333 18.05 4.90 -31.10
N ALA A 334 17.68 3.63 -30.93
CA ALA A 334 17.37 3.07 -29.62
C ALA A 334 17.98 1.68 -29.41
N GLU A 335 18.17 1.31 -28.15
CA GLU A 335 18.68 0.02 -27.71
C GLU A 335 17.56 -0.88 -27.16
N SER A 336 16.60 -0.28 -26.45
CA SER A 336 15.44 -0.95 -25.87
C SER A 336 14.26 0.00 -25.76
N LEU A 337 13.06 -0.57 -25.59
CA LEU A 337 11.83 0.18 -25.36
C LEU A 337 10.94 -0.64 -24.41
N SER A 338 10.32 0.03 -23.45
CA SER A 338 9.23 -0.53 -22.64
C SER A 338 8.03 0.41 -22.67
N ALA A 339 6.83 -0.15 -22.59
CA ALA A 339 5.58 0.61 -22.52
C ALA A 339 4.70 0.01 -21.43
N GLY A 340 4.03 0.87 -20.66
CA GLY A 340 3.40 0.42 -19.43
C GLY A 340 2.65 1.50 -18.69
N THR A 341 2.15 1.09 -17.53
CA THR A 341 1.71 1.99 -16.48
C THR A 341 2.90 2.76 -15.91
N GLY A 342 2.79 4.08 -15.86
CA GLY A 342 3.65 4.99 -15.11
C GLY A 342 3.07 5.29 -13.73
N LEU A 343 3.05 6.57 -13.34
CA LEU A 343 2.47 7.00 -12.06
C LEU A 343 0.95 6.70 -12.00
N THR A 344 0.44 6.34 -10.83
CA THR A 344 -0.98 6.02 -10.59
C THR A 344 -1.51 6.78 -9.39
N TRP A 345 -2.76 7.23 -9.44
CA TRP A 345 -3.43 7.91 -8.34
C TRP A 345 -4.96 7.73 -8.42
N PRO A 346 -5.72 7.97 -7.34
CA PRO A 346 -7.17 7.98 -7.40
C PRO A 346 -7.65 9.03 -8.40
N GLY A 347 -8.17 8.59 -9.54
CA GLY A 347 -8.67 9.46 -10.61
C GLY A 347 -7.81 9.49 -11.89
N GLY A 348 -6.63 8.87 -11.93
CA GLY A 348 -5.86 8.80 -13.18
C GLY A 348 -4.54 8.05 -13.11
N TRP A 349 -3.98 7.83 -14.30
CA TRP A 349 -2.74 7.10 -14.50
C TRP A 349 -1.88 7.84 -15.55
N LEU A 350 -0.58 7.58 -15.58
CA LEU A 350 0.24 7.82 -16.75
C LEU A 350 0.36 6.54 -17.57
N PHE A 351 0.15 6.63 -18.89
CA PHE A 351 0.70 5.66 -19.82
C PHE A 351 2.09 6.15 -20.23
N SER A 352 3.12 5.36 -19.96
CA SER A 352 4.51 5.74 -20.15
C SER A 352 5.20 4.79 -21.13
N VAL A 353 6.02 5.38 -22.01
CA VAL A 353 6.89 4.66 -22.93
C VAL A 353 8.32 5.14 -22.68
N SER A 354 9.16 4.24 -22.20
CA SER A 354 10.56 4.50 -21.88
C SER A 354 11.44 3.92 -22.98
N ILE A 355 12.28 4.76 -23.59
CA ILE A 355 13.14 4.37 -24.71
C ILE A 355 14.59 4.64 -24.32
N SER A 356 15.42 3.60 -24.22
CA SER A 356 16.86 3.76 -24.05
C SER A 356 17.49 4.14 -25.38
N LEU A 357 18.11 5.31 -25.43
CA LEU A 357 18.61 5.93 -26.66
C LEU A 357 20.10 5.64 -26.88
N THR A 358 20.48 5.49 -28.14
CA THR A 358 21.88 5.60 -28.55
C THR A 358 22.33 7.07 -28.52
N GLU A 359 23.63 7.34 -28.73
CA GLU A 359 24.12 8.71 -28.93
C GLU A 359 23.44 9.41 -30.11
N LYS A 360 23.23 8.69 -31.21
CA LYS A 360 22.48 9.19 -32.36
C LYS A 360 21.02 9.47 -31.99
N GLY A 361 20.39 8.56 -31.24
CA GLY A 361 19.02 8.71 -30.75
C GLY A 361 18.82 9.96 -29.92
N GLN A 362 19.75 10.26 -29.00
CA GLN A 362 19.70 11.48 -28.18
C GLN A 362 19.77 12.75 -29.03
N GLN A 363 20.67 12.80 -30.02
CA GLN A 363 20.80 13.95 -30.93
C GLN A 363 19.59 14.10 -31.86
N GLN A 364 18.90 13.00 -32.15
CA GLN A 364 17.77 12.91 -33.08
C GLN A 364 16.47 12.50 -32.36
N TYR A 365 16.27 12.93 -31.11
CA TYR A 365 15.11 12.49 -30.32
C TYR A 365 13.78 12.89 -30.99
N SER A 366 13.74 13.98 -31.77
CA SER A 366 12.57 14.37 -32.55
C SER A 366 12.15 13.31 -33.57
N ARG A 367 13.11 12.59 -34.16
CA ARG A 367 12.85 11.45 -35.06
C ARG A 367 12.28 10.25 -34.30
N VAL A 368 12.77 10.01 -33.08
CA VAL A 368 12.20 8.97 -32.19
C VAL A 368 10.73 9.27 -31.87
N VAL A 369 10.42 10.53 -31.52
CA VAL A 369 9.05 10.99 -31.27
C VAL A 369 8.17 10.87 -32.52
N GLU A 370 8.68 11.22 -33.69
CA GLU A 370 7.96 11.08 -34.96
C GLU A 370 7.62 9.61 -35.26
N LEU A 371 8.57 8.70 -35.08
CA LEU A 371 8.36 7.26 -35.26
C LEU A 371 7.33 6.71 -34.26
N PHE A 372 7.41 7.14 -33.00
CA PHE A 372 6.41 6.79 -32.00
C PHE A 372 4.99 7.22 -32.44
N PHE A 373 4.79 8.48 -32.80
CA PHE A 373 3.46 8.94 -33.21
C PHE A 373 3.00 8.36 -34.54
N SER A 374 3.92 8.00 -35.44
CA SER A 374 3.60 7.26 -36.66
C SER A 374 3.07 5.86 -36.34
N TYR A 375 3.70 5.17 -35.38
CA TYR A 375 3.23 3.87 -34.89
C TYR A 375 1.87 3.99 -34.20
N MET A 376 1.67 4.99 -33.34
CA MET A 376 0.38 5.25 -32.69
C MET A 376 -0.73 5.58 -33.69
N LYS A 377 -0.41 6.29 -34.78
CA LYS A 377 -1.35 6.56 -35.87
C LYS A 377 -1.75 5.27 -36.57
N MET A 378 -0.78 4.41 -36.91
CA MET A 378 -1.05 3.09 -37.48
C MET A 378 -1.97 2.26 -36.58
N LEU A 379 -1.68 2.17 -35.27
CA LEU A 379 -2.54 1.46 -34.32
C LEU A 379 -3.98 2.01 -34.30
N ARG A 380 -4.13 3.34 -34.41
CA ARG A 380 -5.45 3.98 -34.46
C ARG A 380 -6.21 3.66 -35.75
N GLU A 381 -5.52 3.61 -36.88
CA GLU A 381 -6.12 3.31 -38.19
C GLU A 381 -6.55 1.84 -38.29
N GLU A 382 -5.76 0.92 -37.73
CA GLU A 382 -6.08 -0.51 -37.69
C GLU A 382 -7.17 -0.84 -36.65
N GLY A 383 -7.23 -0.08 -35.55
CA GLY A 383 -8.18 -0.32 -34.47
C GLY A 383 -7.85 -1.54 -33.60
N ALA A 384 -8.68 -1.78 -32.59
CA ALA A 384 -8.50 -2.90 -31.66
C ALA A 384 -8.74 -4.26 -32.34
N GLN A 385 -7.83 -5.20 -32.08
CA GLN A 385 -7.85 -6.53 -32.65
C GLN A 385 -8.18 -7.56 -31.58
N GLN A 386 -9.25 -8.34 -31.79
CA GLN A 386 -9.73 -9.31 -30.79
C GLN A 386 -8.79 -10.52 -30.60
N TRP A 387 -7.93 -10.81 -31.58
CA TRP A 387 -7.05 -11.98 -31.55
C TRP A 387 -5.78 -11.78 -30.71
N LEU A 388 -5.53 -10.55 -30.25
CA LEU A 388 -4.37 -10.15 -29.47
C LEU A 388 -4.55 -10.32 -27.96
#